data_AF-A0A4Q1KXW5-F1
#
_entry.id   AF-A0A4Q1KXW5-F1
#
_cell.length_a   1.000
_cell.length_b   1.000
_cell.length_c   1.000
_cell.angle_alpha   90.00
_cell.angle_beta   90.00
_cell.angle_gamma   90.00
#
_symmetry.space_group_name_H-M   'P 1'
#
loop_
_entity.id
_entity.type
_entity.pdbx_description
1 polymer ?
#
loop_
_entity_poly.entity_id
_entity_poly.type
_entity_poly.pdbx_seq_one_letter_code
_entity_poly.pdbx_strand_id
1 'polypeptide(L)'
;MSVLPVPGPDLPDSPALPSPGVAFAGRTFDAILFDMDGTLIDSVPAVDRNWRRWAHEYGLPDADTFQIEHGTPARTFIARLLPADLVEEAYHRIHDLELHDTEGVRVLPGTVDAFASLPATRQAIVTSCTRPLAAARIGASGLVPPAVVVTADDVTHGKPDPDPFLLGAERLGVDPSRCLVVEDAPAGVAAGRAAGCAVLVVEGTHTLAQLARSAVAPDAGASGLDQVRFAVGQDGSISVTDA
;
A
#
# COMPACT_ATOMS: atom_id res chain seq x y z
N MET A 1 -7.34 8.15 40.10
CA MET A 1 -5.91 7.77 40.12
C MET A 1 -5.57 7.25 38.73
N SER A 2 -4.79 8.01 37.96
CA SER A 2 -4.41 7.66 36.60
C SER A 2 -3.31 6.59 36.65
N VAL A 3 -3.55 5.42 36.06
CA VAL A 3 -2.54 4.37 35.93
C VAL A 3 -1.75 4.70 34.66
N LEU A 4 -0.52 5.17 34.83
CA LEU A 4 0.41 5.34 33.71
C LEU A 4 0.72 3.94 33.11
N PRO A 5 0.81 3.81 31.78
CA PRO A 5 1.12 2.53 31.16
C PRO A 5 2.56 2.13 31.51
N VAL A 6 2.74 0.88 31.93
CA VAL A 6 4.05 0.27 32.14
C VAL A 6 4.64 -0.03 30.76
N PRO A 7 5.88 0.40 30.43
CA PRO A 7 6.52 0.02 29.18
C PRO A 7 6.71 -1.49 29.16
N GLY A 8 6.26 -2.15 28.09
CA GLY A 8 6.58 -3.54 27.83
C GLY A 8 8.09 -3.73 27.64
N PRO A 9 8.60 -4.97 27.78
CA PRO A 9 10.03 -5.23 27.65
C PRO A 9 10.52 -4.83 26.25
N ASP A 10 11.65 -4.10 26.20
CA ASP A 10 12.37 -3.77 24.97
C ASP A 10 12.63 -5.05 24.19
N LEU A 11 11.87 -5.25 23.11
CA LEU A 11 12.18 -6.23 22.08
C LEU A 11 13.52 -5.82 21.46
N PRO A 12 14.41 -6.76 21.12
CA PRO A 12 15.69 -6.43 20.50
C PRO A 12 15.46 -5.54 19.28
N ASP A 13 16.32 -4.53 19.10
CA ASP A 13 16.33 -3.63 17.94
C ASP A 13 16.11 -4.46 16.68
N SER A 14 14.93 -4.32 16.08
CA SER A 14 14.64 -4.99 14.81
C SER A 14 15.69 -4.52 13.79
N PRO A 15 16.24 -5.41 12.94
CA PRO A 15 17.26 -4.99 12.00
C PRO A 15 16.69 -3.86 11.13
N ALA A 16 17.32 -2.70 11.18
CA ALA A 16 16.92 -1.56 10.39
C ALA A 16 17.03 -1.91 8.90
N LEU A 17 15.98 -1.64 8.14
CA LEU A 17 16.03 -1.78 6.68
C LEU A 17 17.09 -0.83 6.12
N PRO A 18 17.90 -1.26 5.14
CA PRO A 18 18.83 -0.36 4.48
C PRO A 18 18.06 0.76 3.75
N SER A 19 18.68 1.94 3.68
CA SER A 19 18.13 3.05 2.90
C SER A 19 18.12 2.70 1.40
N PRO A 20 17.24 3.30 0.58
CA PRO A 20 17.21 3.09 -0.86
C PRO A 20 18.58 3.26 -1.52
N GLY A 21 19.34 4.30 -1.16
CA GLY A 21 20.66 4.59 -1.72
C GLY A 21 21.70 3.51 -1.44
N VAL A 22 21.59 2.81 -0.30
CA VAL A 22 22.45 1.68 0.05
C VAL A 22 21.99 0.40 -0.65
N ALA A 23 20.70 0.08 -0.54
CA ALA A 23 20.15 -1.19 -1.03
C ALA A 23 20.21 -1.33 -2.55
N PHE A 24 20.05 -0.21 -3.28
CA PHE A 24 20.00 -0.18 -4.74
C PHE A 24 21.25 0.43 -5.38
N ALA A 25 22.36 0.54 -4.62
CA ALA A 25 23.61 1.07 -5.13
C ALA A 25 24.07 0.33 -6.41
N GLY A 26 24.19 1.07 -7.52
CA GLY A 26 24.60 0.51 -8.81
C GLY A 26 23.53 -0.34 -9.52
N ARG A 27 22.33 -0.48 -8.96
CA ARG A 27 21.17 -1.11 -9.59
C ARG A 27 20.29 -0.05 -10.26
N THR A 28 19.72 -0.40 -11.41
CA THR A 28 18.71 0.41 -12.08
C THR A 28 17.46 -0.42 -12.40
N PHE A 29 16.35 0.29 -12.60
CA PHE A 29 15.03 -0.27 -12.87
C PHE A 29 14.47 0.25 -14.20
N ASP A 30 13.54 -0.51 -14.78
CA ASP A 30 12.86 -0.14 -16.01
C ASP A 30 11.46 0.41 -15.76
N ALA A 31 10.90 0.23 -14.55
CA ALA A 31 9.63 0.82 -14.14
C ALA A 31 9.47 0.81 -12.60
N ILE A 32 8.60 1.70 -12.10
CA ILE A 32 8.17 1.73 -10.71
C ILE A 32 6.68 1.37 -10.61
N LEU A 33 6.33 0.41 -9.75
CA LEU A 33 4.97 -0.03 -9.50
C LEU A 33 4.58 0.40 -8.08
N PHE A 34 3.72 1.40 -7.96
CA PHE A 34 3.32 1.95 -6.68
C PHE A 34 2.05 1.27 -6.18
N ASP A 35 2.02 0.84 -4.92
CA ASP A 35 0.75 0.73 -4.21
C ASP A 35 0.10 2.12 -4.05
N MET A 36 -1.20 2.17 -3.72
CA MET A 36 -1.95 3.42 -3.61
C MET A 36 -2.21 3.87 -2.16
N ASP A 37 -2.89 3.04 -1.37
CA ASP A 37 -3.44 3.42 -0.07
C ASP A 37 -2.39 3.22 1.02
N GLY A 38 -1.98 4.30 1.70
CA GLY A 38 -0.86 4.25 2.65
C GLY A 38 0.51 4.43 1.99
N THR A 39 0.60 4.29 0.66
CA THR A 39 1.83 4.52 -0.12
C THR A 39 1.83 5.86 -0.86
N LEU A 40 0.82 6.13 -1.70
CA LEU A 40 0.67 7.38 -2.46
C LEU A 40 -0.37 8.33 -1.84
N ILE A 41 -1.39 7.76 -1.22
CA ILE A 41 -2.56 8.47 -0.72
C ILE A 41 -2.81 8.09 0.74
N ASP A 42 -3.01 9.10 1.58
CA ASP A 42 -3.45 8.97 2.96
C ASP A 42 -4.97 8.74 2.96
N SER A 43 -5.40 7.48 3.02
CA SER A 43 -6.81 7.08 3.13
C SER A 43 -7.15 6.46 4.48
N VAL A 44 -6.15 6.23 5.35
CA VAL A 44 -6.31 5.58 6.67
C VAL A 44 -7.39 6.25 7.54
N PRO A 45 -7.45 7.60 7.66
CA PRO A 45 -8.48 8.24 8.48
C PRO A 45 -9.92 7.98 8.00
N ALA A 46 -10.13 7.88 6.69
CA ALA A 46 -11.43 7.57 6.12
C ALA A 46 -11.78 6.09 6.32
N VAL A 47 -10.83 5.19 6.06
CA VAL A 47 -10.96 3.74 6.31
C VAL A 47 -11.34 3.49 7.78
N ASP A 48 -10.58 4.02 8.73
CA ASP A 48 -10.81 3.85 10.17
C ASP A 48 -12.21 4.31 10.58
N ARG A 49 -12.63 5.49 10.12
CA ARG A 49 -13.95 6.03 10.44
C ARG A 49 -15.08 5.18 9.86
N ASN A 50 -14.93 4.70 8.63
CA ASN A 50 -15.90 3.83 7.99
C ASN A 50 -16.01 2.48 8.69
N TRP A 51 -14.89 1.88 9.09
CA TRP A 51 -14.89 0.63 9.84
C TRP A 51 -15.45 0.77 11.26
N ARG A 52 -15.22 1.89 11.96
CA ARG A 52 -15.90 2.19 13.23
C ARG A 52 -17.40 2.34 13.05
N ARG A 53 -17.83 3.11 12.04
CA ARG A 53 -19.25 3.25 11.70
C ARG A 53 -19.88 1.89 11.39
N TRP A 54 -19.22 1.09 10.57
CA TRP A 54 -19.64 -0.27 10.24
C TRP A 54 -19.75 -1.14 11.50
N ALA A 55 -18.76 -1.08 12.40
CA ALA A 55 -18.79 -1.82 13.65
C ALA A 55 -19.96 -1.42 14.55
N HIS A 56 -20.35 -0.14 14.57
CA HIS A 56 -21.57 0.32 15.24
C HIS A 56 -22.84 -0.23 14.57
N GLU A 57 -22.92 -0.19 13.24
CA GLU A 57 -24.07 -0.68 12.46
C GLU A 57 -24.32 -2.18 12.69
N TYR A 58 -23.25 -2.97 12.87
CA TYR A 58 -23.32 -4.42 13.16
C TYR A 58 -23.24 -4.79 14.64
N GLY A 59 -23.20 -3.81 15.56
CA GLY A 59 -23.28 -4.04 16.99
C GLY A 59 -22.06 -4.76 17.61
N LEU A 60 -20.86 -4.56 17.07
CA LEU A 60 -19.66 -5.18 17.61
C LEU A 60 -19.30 -4.60 18.99
N PRO A 61 -18.88 -5.44 19.96
CA PRO A 61 -18.29 -4.94 21.20
C PRO A 61 -16.98 -4.23 20.82
N ASP A 62 -16.78 -3.01 21.30
CA ASP A 62 -15.61 -2.14 20.98
C ASP A 62 -15.68 -1.35 19.66
N ALA A 63 -16.88 -1.09 19.14
CA ALA A 63 -17.07 -0.28 17.93
C ALA A 63 -16.36 1.10 17.96
N ASP A 64 -16.32 1.79 19.11
CA ASP A 64 -15.65 3.09 19.27
C ASP A 64 -14.12 3.03 19.06
N THR A 65 -13.52 1.88 19.39
CA THR A 65 -12.07 1.63 19.27
C THR A 65 -11.75 0.61 18.18
N PHE A 66 -12.72 0.32 17.30
CA PHE A 66 -12.56 -0.68 16.27
C PHE A 66 -11.41 -0.28 15.33
N GLN A 67 -10.54 -1.25 15.07
CA GLN A 67 -9.43 -1.14 14.12
C GLN A 67 -9.50 -2.31 13.16
N ILE A 68 -9.40 -2.01 11.87
CA ILE A 68 -9.28 -3.06 10.86
C ILE A 68 -7.89 -3.70 10.93
N GLU A 69 -7.85 -5.01 10.70
CA GLU A 69 -6.61 -5.72 10.38
C GLU A 69 -6.20 -5.39 8.93
N HIS A 70 -5.34 -4.39 8.77
CA HIS A 70 -4.77 -4.04 7.46
C HIS A 70 -4.02 -5.22 6.84
N GLY A 71 -4.18 -5.44 5.54
CA GLY A 71 -3.53 -6.54 4.81
C GLY A 71 -4.32 -7.86 4.78
N THR A 72 -5.44 -7.99 5.50
CA THR A 72 -6.36 -9.12 5.35
C THR A 72 -7.53 -8.72 4.43
N PRO A 73 -7.93 -9.58 3.46
CA PRO A 73 -9.10 -9.30 2.62
C PRO A 73 -10.35 -9.03 3.46
N ALA A 74 -11.05 -7.92 3.16
CA ALA A 74 -12.17 -7.45 3.99
C ALA A 74 -13.24 -8.52 4.23
N ARG A 75 -13.59 -9.33 3.21
CA ARG A 75 -14.56 -10.42 3.36
C ARG A 75 -14.11 -11.48 4.37
N THR A 76 -12.84 -11.86 4.31
CA THR A 76 -12.23 -12.82 5.25
C THR A 76 -12.23 -12.27 6.67
N PHE A 77 -11.92 -10.99 6.84
CA PHE A 77 -11.96 -10.33 8.14
C PHE A 77 -13.38 -10.29 8.70
N ILE A 78 -14.37 -9.87 7.90
CA ILE A 78 -15.79 -9.83 8.29
C ILE A 78 -16.31 -11.21 8.69
N ALA A 79 -15.96 -12.26 7.95
CA ALA A 79 -16.38 -13.63 8.25
C ALA A 79 -15.86 -14.17 9.60
N ARG A 80 -14.86 -13.54 10.20
CA ARG A 80 -14.39 -13.87 11.56
C ARG A 80 -15.22 -13.18 12.65
N LEU A 81 -15.90 -12.09 12.31
CA LEU A 81 -16.59 -11.22 13.24
C LEU A 81 -18.10 -11.44 13.28
N LEU A 82 -18.70 -11.82 12.14
CA LEU A 82 -20.14 -11.91 11.97
C LEU A 82 -20.61 -13.33 11.60
N PRO A 83 -21.88 -13.66 11.91
CA PRO A 83 -22.56 -14.83 11.35
C PRO A 83 -22.49 -14.89 9.83
N ALA A 84 -22.37 -16.11 9.27
CA ALA A 84 -22.15 -16.34 7.84
C ALA A 84 -23.24 -15.73 6.93
N ASP A 85 -24.48 -15.65 7.41
CA ASP A 85 -25.63 -15.07 6.70
C ASP A 85 -25.57 -13.54 6.59
N LEU A 86 -24.76 -12.88 7.41
CA LEU A 86 -24.57 -11.42 7.36
C LEU A 86 -23.32 -10.99 6.59
N VAL A 87 -22.40 -11.92 6.25
CA VAL A 87 -21.08 -11.59 5.70
C VAL A 87 -21.16 -10.82 4.39
N GLU A 88 -21.98 -11.26 3.43
CA GLU A 88 -22.04 -10.61 2.12
C GLU A 88 -22.72 -9.23 2.19
N GLU A 89 -23.77 -9.10 3.00
CA GLU A 89 -24.41 -7.80 3.24
C GLU A 89 -23.42 -6.83 3.89
N ALA A 90 -22.74 -7.27 4.94
CA ALA A 90 -21.79 -6.45 5.67
C ALA A 90 -20.54 -6.10 4.84
N TYR A 91 -20.11 -7.01 3.96
CA TYR A 91 -19.06 -6.76 2.98
C TYR A 91 -19.47 -5.68 1.97
N HIS A 92 -20.67 -5.76 1.40
CA HIS A 92 -21.16 -4.69 0.53
C HIS A 92 -21.32 -3.37 1.28
N ARG A 93 -21.77 -3.42 2.53
CA ARG A 93 -21.99 -2.22 3.34
C ARG A 93 -20.70 -1.44 3.58
N ILE A 94 -19.59 -2.11 3.90
CA ILE A 94 -18.31 -1.40 4.06
C ILE A 94 -17.80 -0.81 2.73
N HIS A 95 -17.99 -1.52 1.61
CA HIS A 95 -17.64 -0.99 0.29
C HIS A 95 -18.42 0.29 -0.04
N ASP A 96 -19.72 0.30 0.26
CA ASP A 96 -20.56 1.48 0.08
C ASP A 96 -20.10 2.65 0.96
N LEU A 97 -19.74 2.39 2.22
CA LEU A 97 -19.21 3.42 3.12
C LEU A 97 -17.91 4.03 2.57
N GLU A 98 -16.96 3.17 2.21
CA GLU A 98 -15.65 3.61 1.71
C GLU A 98 -15.72 4.33 0.37
N LEU A 99 -16.65 3.94 -0.51
CA LEU A 99 -16.81 4.57 -1.81
C LEU A 99 -17.32 6.01 -1.70
N HIS A 100 -18.14 6.31 -0.70
CA HIS A 100 -18.80 7.61 -0.55
C HIS A 100 -18.09 8.55 0.43
N ASP A 101 -17.23 8.02 1.31
CA ASP A 101 -16.47 8.82 2.25
C ASP A 101 -15.02 9.01 1.77
N THR A 102 -14.81 10.12 1.07
CA THR A 102 -13.49 10.57 0.64
C THR A 102 -12.96 11.74 1.48
N GLU A 103 -13.57 12.02 2.63
CA GLU A 103 -13.15 13.15 3.48
C GLU A 103 -11.77 12.87 4.10
N GLY A 104 -10.84 13.80 3.88
CA GLY A 104 -9.47 13.72 4.37
C GLY A 104 -8.52 12.95 3.46
N VAL A 105 -9.01 12.36 2.37
CA VAL A 105 -8.18 11.68 1.37
C VAL A 105 -7.27 12.69 0.67
N ARG A 106 -5.96 12.49 0.75
CA ARG A 106 -4.94 13.41 0.22
C ARG A 106 -3.69 12.65 -0.21
N VAL A 107 -2.89 13.25 -1.08
CA VAL A 107 -1.58 12.70 -1.44
C VAL A 107 -0.62 12.70 -0.24
N LEU A 108 0.17 11.63 -0.11
CA LEU A 108 1.25 11.55 0.88
C LEU A 108 2.48 12.37 0.42
N PRO A 109 3.31 12.87 1.36
CA PRO A 109 4.53 13.61 1.03
C PRO A 109 5.41 12.89 0.00
N GLY A 110 5.97 13.64 -0.95
CA GLY A 110 6.83 13.11 -2.01
C GLY A 110 6.12 12.43 -3.19
N THR A 111 4.82 12.11 -3.07
CA THR A 111 4.04 11.46 -4.15
C THR A 111 4.08 12.24 -5.46
N VAL A 112 3.81 13.55 -5.40
CA VAL A 112 3.75 14.41 -6.59
C VAL A 112 5.14 14.52 -7.25
N ASP A 113 6.19 14.67 -6.45
CA ASP A 113 7.56 14.78 -6.94
C ASP A 113 8.04 13.45 -7.55
N ALA A 114 7.71 12.32 -6.92
CA ALA A 114 7.99 10.99 -7.45
C ALA A 114 7.35 10.80 -8.84
N PHE A 115 6.07 11.14 -8.99
CA PHE A 115 5.37 11.02 -10.26
C PHE A 115 5.93 11.96 -11.33
N ALA A 116 6.29 13.19 -10.95
CA ALA A 116 6.86 14.17 -11.86
C ALA A 116 8.28 13.81 -12.32
N SER A 117 9.03 13.08 -11.50
CA SER A 117 10.38 12.61 -11.81
C SER A 117 10.42 11.41 -12.76
N LEU A 118 9.29 10.72 -12.95
CA LEU A 118 9.17 9.49 -13.73
C LEU A 118 8.39 9.71 -15.03
N PRO A 119 8.79 9.07 -16.15
CA PRO A 119 7.97 9.06 -17.35
C PRO A 119 6.64 8.37 -17.08
N ALA A 120 5.53 8.92 -17.57
CA ALA A 120 4.20 8.33 -17.39
C ALA A 120 4.08 6.87 -17.92
N THR A 121 4.95 6.48 -18.86
CA THR A 121 5.02 5.12 -19.43
C THR A 121 5.88 4.15 -18.62
N ARG A 122 6.45 4.60 -17.49
CA ARG A 122 7.40 3.86 -16.66
C ARG A 122 6.94 3.78 -15.20
N GLN A 123 5.68 4.14 -14.96
CA GLN A 123 5.06 4.07 -13.65
C GLN A 123 3.63 3.55 -13.74
N ALA A 124 3.21 2.78 -12.75
CA ALA A 124 1.85 2.28 -12.61
C ALA A 124 1.38 2.37 -11.16
N ILE A 125 0.07 2.47 -10.98
CA ILE A 125 -0.58 2.23 -9.69
C ILE A 125 -1.09 0.79 -9.68
N VAL A 126 -0.81 0.05 -8.60
CA VAL A 126 -1.25 -1.33 -8.38
C VAL A 126 -1.87 -1.44 -6.99
N THR A 127 -3.20 -1.39 -6.93
CA THR A 127 -3.97 -1.30 -5.68
C THR A 127 -4.89 -2.50 -5.47
N SER A 128 -5.15 -2.82 -4.20
CA SER A 128 -6.19 -3.77 -3.78
C SER A 128 -7.60 -3.16 -3.78
N CYS A 129 -7.74 -1.86 -4.07
CA CYS A 129 -9.05 -1.25 -4.26
C CYS A 129 -9.75 -1.81 -5.51
N THR A 130 -11.08 -1.88 -5.46
CA THR A 130 -11.90 -1.97 -6.67
C THR A 130 -11.74 -0.70 -7.50
N ARG A 131 -12.01 -0.77 -8.80
CA ARG A 131 -11.88 0.36 -9.72
C ARG A 131 -12.72 1.57 -9.31
N PRO A 132 -13.98 1.44 -8.87
CA PRO A 132 -14.75 2.59 -8.39
C PRO A 132 -14.11 3.28 -7.18
N LEU A 133 -13.62 2.49 -6.21
CA LEU A 133 -13.00 3.02 -4.99
C LEU A 133 -11.66 3.70 -5.31
N ALA A 134 -10.84 3.08 -6.15
CA ALA A 134 -9.59 3.67 -6.61
C ALA A 134 -9.83 5.01 -7.32
N ALA A 135 -10.81 5.06 -8.24
CA ALA A 135 -11.16 6.28 -8.95
C ALA A 135 -11.66 7.39 -8.00
N ALA A 136 -12.49 7.04 -7.00
CA ALA A 136 -12.97 7.98 -6.00
C ALA A 136 -11.82 8.58 -5.16
N ARG A 137 -10.91 7.72 -4.66
CA ARG A 137 -9.77 8.16 -3.84
C ARG A 137 -8.74 8.97 -4.62
N ILE A 138 -8.42 8.56 -5.86
CA ILE A 138 -7.55 9.33 -6.76
C ILE A 138 -8.17 10.69 -7.09
N GLY A 139 -9.47 10.73 -7.40
CA GLY A 139 -10.18 11.98 -7.68
C GLY A 139 -10.19 12.93 -6.49
N ALA A 140 -10.43 12.41 -5.28
CA ALA A 140 -10.45 13.20 -4.05
C ALA A 140 -9.06 13.71 -3.64
N SER A 141 -8.00 12.94 -3.87
CA SER A 141 -6.64 13.35 -3.51
C SER A 141 -6.05 14.41 -4.44
N GLY A 142 -6.63 14.60 -5.62
CA GLY A 142 -6.10 15.47 -6.68
C GLY A 142 -4.90 14.87 -7.43
N LEU A 143 -4.56 13.60 -7.18
CA LEU A 143 -3.51 12.91 -7.90
C LEU A 143 -3.92 12.70 -9.36
N VAL A 144 -3.02 13.03 -10.29
CA VAL A 144 -3.19 12.65 -11.71
C VAL A 144 -2.66 11.22 -11.86
N PRO A 145 -3.51 10.21 -12.13
CA PRO A 145 -3.05 8.83 -12.22
C PRO A 145 -2.23 8.60 -13.50
N PRO A 146 -1.31 7.62 -13.50
CA PRO A 146 -0.66 7.18 -14.72
C PRO A 146 -1.66 6.44 -15.62
N ALA A 147 -1.27 6.17 -16.86
CA ALA A 147 -2.12 5.42 -17.80
C ALA A 147 -2.41 3.99 -17.32
N VAL A 148 -1.48 3.39 -16.56
CA VAL A 148 -1.63 2.02 -16.03
C VAL A 148 -2.06 2.08 -14.57
N VAL A 149 -3.32 1.72 -14.33
CA VAL A 149 -3.87 1.49 -12.99
C VAL A 149 -4.42 0.07 -12.95
N VAL A 150 -3.81 -0.79 -12.13
CA VAL A 150 -4.24 -2.15 -11.83
C VAL A 150 -5.01 -2.13 -10.51
N THR A 151 -6.21 -2.69 -10.54
CA THR A 151 -7.16 -2.75 -9.41
C THR A 151 -7.46 -4.20 -9.06
N ALA A 152 -8.15 -4.44 -7.94
CA ALA A 152 -8.61 -5.78 -7.58
C ALA A 152 -9.51 -6.42 -8.66
N ASP A 153 -10.21 -5.62 -9.45
CA ASP A 153 -11.09 -6.10 -10.53
C ASP A 153 -10.31 -6.62 -11.76
N ASP A 154 -9.00 -6.35 -11.84
CA ASP A 154 -8.16 -6.72 -12.98
C ASP A 154 -7.51 -8.11 -12.83
N VAL A 155 -7.59 -8.72 -11.65
CA VAL A 155 -6.85 -9.95 -11.31
C VAL A 155 -7.76 -11.01 -10.70
N THR A 156 -7.33 -12.27 -10.79
CA THR A 156 -8.03 -13.37 -10.12
C THR A 156 -7.59 -13.48 -8.66
N HIS A 157 -6.29 -13.33 -8.40
CA HIS A 157 -5.74 -13.36 -7.05
C HIS A 157 -5.12 -12.00 -6.70
N GLY A 158 -5.63 -11.37 -5.63
CA GLY A 158 -5.06 -10.12 -5.13
C GLY A 158 -3.81 -10.35 -4.28
N LYS A 159 -3.19 -9.26 -3.80
CA LYS A 159 -2.07 -9.33 -2.84
C LYS A 159 -2.49 -10.24 -1.65
N PRO A 160 -1.67 -11.21 -1.20
CA PRO A 160 -0.23 -11.35 -1.43
C PRO A 160 0.19 -12.15 -2.67
N ASP A 161 -0.73 -12.56 -3.53
CA ASP A 161 -0.38 -13.23 -4.78
C ASP A 161 0.25 -12.23 -5.77
N PRO A 162 1.13 -12.69 -6.68
CA PRO A 162 1.93 -11.81 -7.54
C PRO A 162 1.15 -11.20 -8.71
N ASP A 163 -0.04 -11.72 -9.03
CA ASP A 163 -0.85 -11.35 -10.20
C ASP A 163 -0.96 -9.83 -10.42
N PRO A 164 -1.22 -8.98 -9.40
CA PRO A 164 -1.36 -7.54 -9.60
C PRO A 164 -0.08 -6.86 -10.12
N PHE A 165 1.08 -7.23 -9.57
CA PHE A 165 2.35 -6.64 -9.98
C PHE A 165 2.86 -7.21 -11.31
N LEU A 166 2.63 -8.50 -11.57
CA LEU A 166 2.88 -9.10 -12.88
C LEU A 166 2.08 -8.40 -13.97
N LEU A 167 0.79 -8.15 -13.73
CA LEU A 167 -0.08 -7.44 -14.67
C LEU A 167 0.34 -5.97 -14.84
N GLY A 168 0.80 -5.32 -13.77
CA GLY A 168 1.35 -3.96 -13.84
C GLY A 168 2.57 -3.89 -14.75
N ALA A 169 3.54 -4.80 -14.57
CA ALA A 169 4.73 -4.91 -15.40
C ALA A 169 4.39 -5.26 -16.87
N GLU A 170 3.46 -6.19 -17.08
CA GLU A 170 2.96 -6.58 -18.41
C GLU A 170 2.36 -5.38 -19.16
N ARG A 171 1.47 -4.61 -18.50
CA ARG A 171 0.83 -3.43 -19.10
C ARG A 171 1.81 -2.31 -19.43
N LEU A 172 2.94 -2.24 -18.73
CA LEU A 172 4.05 -1.33 -19.03
C LEU A 172 5.04 -1.90 -20.06
N GLY A 173 4.92 -3.18 -20.43
CA GLY A 173 5.81 -3.84 -21.38
C GLY A 173 7.23 -4.05 -20.86
N VAL A 174 7.39 -4.28 -19.54
CA VAL A 174 8.68 -4.45 -18.88
C VAL A 174 8.77 -5.80 -18.16
N ASP A 175 9.99 -6.29 -17.95
CA ASP A 175 10.24 -7.48 -17.15
C ASP A 175 10.03 -7.16 -15.65
N PRO A 176 9.26 -7.96 -14.88
CA PRO A 176 9.03 -7.69 -13.46
C PRO A 176 10.34 -7.72 -12.63
N SER A 177 11.36 -8.47 -13.01
CA SER A 177 12.68 -8.47 -12.35
C SER A 177 13.43 -7.14 -12.49
N ARG A 178 13.02 -6.32 -13.46
CA ARG A 178 13.50 -4.96 -13.71
C ARG A 178 12.58 -3.90 -13.08
N CYS A 179 11.53 -4.29 -12.37
CA CYS A 179 10.63 -3.36 -11.70
C CYS A 179 11.02 -3.17 -10.21
N LEU A 180 10.75 -1.96 -9.71
CA LEU A 180 10.71 -1.68 -8.27
C LEU A 180 9.26 -1.48 -7.84
N VAL A 181 8.82 -2.26 -6.87
CA VAL A 181 7.56 -2.05 -6.16
C VAL A 181 7.79 -1.09 -5.01
N VAL A 182 6.89 -0.12 -4.81
CA VAL A 182 6.81 0.71 -3.60
C VAL A 182 5.53 0.37 -2.84
N GLU A 183 5.66 0.04 -1.55
CA GLU A 183 4.59 -0.54 -0.74
C GLU A 183 4.68 -0.14 0.75
N ASP A 184 3.60 -0.28 1.51
CA ASP A 184 3.52 0.05 2.94
C ASP A 184 3.00 -1.11 3.83
N ALA A 185 2.71 -2.28 3.25
CA ALA A 185 2.04 -3.40 3.88
C ALA A 185 2.69 -4.77 3.55
N PRO A 186 2.72 -5.71 4.52
CA PRO A 186 3.31 -7.04 4.32
C PRO A 186 2.75 -7.83 3.13
N ALA A 187 1.45 -7.71 2.84
CA ALA A 187 0.82 -8.41 1.74
C ALA A 187 1.37 -7.96 0.38
N GLY A 188 1.59 -6.65 0.20
CA GLY A 188 2.18 -6.15 -1.03
C GLY A 188 3.67 -6.40 -1.15
N VAL A 189 4.41 -6.40 -0.02
CA VAL A 189 5.81 -6.89 -0.01
C VAL A 189 5.87 -8.32 -0.52
N ALA A 190 5.02 -9.22 0.02
CA ALA A 190 4.97 -10.61 -0.42
C ALA A 190 4.62 -10.73 -1.91
N ALA A 191 3.62 -10.00 -2.39
CA ALA A 191 3.21 -10.00 -3.80
C ALA A 191 4.32 -9.48 -4.73
N GLY A 192 4.98 -8.38 -4.38
CA GLY A 192 6.07 -7.80 -5.18
C GLY A 192 7.26 -8.75 -5.29
N ARG A 193 7.64 -9.38 -4.17
CA ARG A 193 8.71 -10.39 -4.14
C ARG A 193 8.34 -11.65 -4.92
N ALA A 194 7.11 -12.13 -4.78
CA ALA A 194 6.61 -13.28 -5.53
C ALA A 194 6.56 -13.02 -7.05
N ALA A 195 6.32 -11.77 -7.46
CA ALA A 195 6.38 -11.35 -8.86
C ALA A 195 7.82 -11.26 -9.41
N GLY A 196 8.84 -11.34 -8.55
CA GLY A 196 10.25 -11.19 -8.90
C GLY A 196 10.76 -9.75 -8.86
N CYS A 197 9.96 -8.79 -8.41
CA CYS A 197 10.34 -7.39 -8.31
C CYS A 197 11.30 -7.13 -7.14
N ALA A 198 12.05 -6.03 -7.21
CA ALA A 198 12.56 -5.40 -6.00
C ALA A 198 11.40 -4.75 -5.24
N VAL A 199 11.54 -4.60 -3.93
CA VAL A 199 10.55 -3.93 -3.07
C VAL A 199 11.23 -2.90 -2.17
N LEU A 200 10.82 -1.65 -2.33
CA LEU A 200 11.07 -0.56 -1.39
C LEU A 200 9.81 -0.38 -0.55
N VAL A 201 9.95 -0.37 0.77
CA VAL A 201 8.82 -0.01 1.64
C VAL A 201 8.87 1.43 2.12
N VAL A 202 7.69 2.02 2.29
CA VAL A 202 7.47 3.30 2.96
C VAL A 202 6.60 3.13 4.20
N GLU A 203 6.63 4.08 5.13
CA GLU A 203 5.69 4.08 6.25
C GLU A 203 4.31 4.55 5.81
N GLY A 204 3.30 3.83 6.28
CA GLY A 204 1.89 4.09 6.00
C GLY A 204 1.02 3.40 7.02
N THR A 205 0.34 2.33 6.62
CA THR A 205 -0.41 1.44 7.52
C THR A 205 0.49 0.65 8.47
N HIS A 206 1.76 0.44 8.09
CA HIS A 206 2.77 -0.21 8.92
C HIS A 206 4.02 0.67 9.06
N THR A 207 4.68 0.53 10.21
CA THR A 207 6.01 1.12 10.46
C THR A 207 7.11 0.30 9.80
N LEU A 208 8.27 0.92 9.54
CA LEU A 208 9.42 0.18 9.00
C LEU A 208 9.84 -0.99 9.90
N ALA A 209 9.70 -0.86 11.22
CA ALA A 209 10.00 -1.93 12.17
C ALA A 209 9.02 -3.11 12.08
N GLN A 210 7.75 -2.87 11.73
CA GLN A 210 6.80 -3.94 11.45
C GLN A 210 7.14 -4.62 10.12
N LEU A 211 7.45 -3.84 9.09
CA LEU A 211 7.76 -4.34 7.75
C LEU A 211 9.09 -5.14 7.71
N ALA A 212 10.10 -4.71 8.48
CA ALA A 212 11.35 -5.44 8.68
C ALA A 212 11.16 -6.84 9.31
N ARG A 213 10.05 -7.03 10.04
CA ARG A 213 9.69 -8.29 10.71
C ARG A 213 8.64 -9.10 9.96
N SER A 214 8.23 -8.66 8.77
CA SER A 214 7.31 -9.40 7.94
C SER A 214 7.92 -10.74 7.50
N ALA A 215 7.05 -11.70 7.15
CA ALA A 215 7.50 -13.05 6.75
C ALA A 215 8.39 -13.03 5.49
N VAL A 216 8.26 -11.99 4.66
CA VAL A 216 9.04 -11.78 3.45
C VAL A 216 9.72 -10.42 3.56
N ALA A 217 11.04 -10.40 3.67
CA ALA A 217 11.77 -9.15 3.83
C ALA A 217 11.74 -8.28 2.55
N PRO A 218 11.49 -6.95 2.68
CA PRO A 218 11.70 -6.01 1.58
C PRO A 218 13.21 -5.76 1.35
N ASP A 219 13.56 -5.15 0.22
CA ASP A 219 14.97 -4.83 -0.11
C ASP A 219 15.46 -3.55 0.58
N ALA A 220 14.57 -2.57 0.80
CA ALA A 220 14.91 -1.26 1.35
C ALA A 220 13.72 -0.65 2.10
N GLY A 221 13.98 0.37 2.93
CA GLY A 221 12.94 1.13 3.62
C GLY A 221 13.23 2.63 3.70
N ALA A 222 12.17 3.45 3.61
CA ALA A 222 12.20 4.89 3.81
C ALA A 222 10.97 5.33 4.62
N SER A 223 11.02 6.42 5.37
CA SER A 223 9.84 6.88 6.15
C SER A 223 8.72 7.44 5.27
N GLY A 224 9.00 7.74 4.01
CA GLY A 224 8.05 8.31 3.05
C GLY A 224 8.70 8.51 1.68
N LEU A 225 7.89 8.80 0.66
CA LEU A 225 8.38 9.06 -0.70
C LEU A 225 9.20 10.36 -0.80
N ASP A 226 9.02 11.29 0.14
CA ASP A 226 9.81 12.53 0.23
C ASP A 226 11.29 12.27 0.62
N GLN A 227 11.60 11.07 1.09
CA GLN A 227 12.97 10.62 1.40
C GLN A 227 13.59 9.79 0.26
N VAL A 228 12.89 9.65 -0.87
CA VAL A 228 13.30 8.82 -2.00
C VAL A 228 13.42 9.68 -3.25
N ARG A 229 14.54 9.54 -3.95
CA ARG A 229 14.76 10.20 -5.25
C ARG A 229 14.79 9.18 -6.36
N PHE A 230 13.94 9.36 -7.35
CA PHE A 230 14.00 8.65 -8.62
C PHE A 230 14.68 9.54 -9.67
N ALA A 231 15.67 8.99 -10.38
CA ALA A 231 16.35 9.70 -11.44
C ALA A 231 16.41 8.85 -12.71
N VAL A 232 16.01 9.44 -13.84
CA VAL A 232 16.00 8.79 -15.15
C VAL A 232 17.32 9.06 -15.85
N GLY A 233 18.07 8.00 -16.13
CA GLY A 233 19.30 8.04 -16.91
C GLY A 233 19.06 8.33 -18.39
N GLN A 234 20.13 8.61 -19.13
CA GLN A 234 20.05 8.86 -20.58
C GLN A 234 19.57 7.64 -21.38
N ASP A 235 19.79 6.43 -20.86
CA ASP A 235 19.31 5.17 -21.42
C ASP A 235 17.85 4.85 -21.03
N GLY A 236 17.21 5.74 -20.26
CA GLY A 236 15.84 5.57 -19.77
C GLY A 236 15.72 4.67 -18.54
N SER A 237 16.84 4.14 -18.02
CA SER A 237 16.83 3.38 -16.77
C SER A 237 16.65 4.30 -15.57
N ILE A 238 16.04 3.80 -14.50
CA ILE A 238 15.71 4.56 -13.30
C ILE A 238 16.67 4.13 -12.18
N SER A 239 17.42 5.09 -11.63
CA SER A 239 18.14 4.90 -10.37
C SER A 239 17.31 5.42 -9.19
N VAL A 240 17.52 4.81 -8.03
CA VAL A 240 16.82 5.15 -6.79
C VAL A 240 17.84 5.44 -5.71
N THR A 241 17.76 6.62 -5.11
CA THR A 241 18.67 7.07 -4.05
C THR A 241 17.90 7.70 -2.90
N ASP A 242 18.61 7.98 -1.82
CA ASP A 242 18.09 8.83 -0.74
C ASP A 242 17.93 10.28 -1.26
N ALA A 243 16.93 11.01 -0.75
CA ALA A 243 16.60 12.37 -1.20
C ALA A 243 17.44 13.47 -0.56
#